data_AF-A0A6B4JHX0-F1
#
_entry.id   AF-A0A6B4JHX0-F1
#
_cell.length_a   1.000
_cell.length_b   1.000
_cell.length_c   1.000
_cell.angle_alpha   90.00
_cell.angle_beta   90.00
_cell.angle_gamma   90.00
#
_symmetry.space_group_name_H-M   'P 1'
#
loop_
_entity.id
_entity.type
_entity.pdbx_description
1 polymer ?
#
loop_
_entity_poly.entity_id
_entity_poly.type
_entity_poly.pdbx_seq_one_letter_code
_entity_poly.pdbx_strand_id
1 'polypeptide(L)'
;MAGIAKPNIDNLKSEGEVTFLESYRIVGTGSIKDLINNDIYDDNWYGCYMYGNTSWFTFEIFKKSNIYSYGIPYKGGSGKGIGEGVRIYKKVNDEFILFKDKIPTKIGEWYLLFEKLDKGVYKVMTLGDVIFTEWYVENLQNEKYLIKQNNQYYTIKPENYSNGKFTPLSLTGGDKPNASDYETYGFDDVNLLTQNMTVGTETFMPLDKFDKSKPLEIYKCIEK
;
A
#
# COMPACT_ATOMS: atom_id res chain seq x y z
N MET A 1 4.34 -20.03 11.83
CA MET A 1 5.17 -18.83 12.09
C MET A 1 4.54 -17.70 11.31
N ALA A 2 3.96 -16.74 12.00
CA ALA A 2 3.18 -15.63 11.48
C ALA A 2 4.03 -14.39 11.79
N GLY A 3 4.46 -13.71 10.75
CA GLY A 3 5.62 -12.83 10.72
C GLY A 3 5.91 -12.48 9.28
N ILE A 4 5.31 -11.38 8.82
CA ILE A 4 5.48 -10.79 7.49
C ILE A 4 5.26 -11.78 6.33
N ALA A 5 4.32 -12.71 6.44
CA ALA A 5 3.93 -13.46 5.27
C ALA A 5 3.18 -12.50 4.35
N LYS A 6 3.89 -11.79 3.45
CA LYS A 6 3.29 -11.14 2.27
C LYS A 6 2.21 -12.11 1.80
N PRO A 7 0.93 -11.69 1.77
CA PRO A 7 -0.15 -12.60 1.47
C PRO A 7 0.21 -13.37 0.19
N ASN A 8 0.16 -14.69 0.24
CA ASN A 8 0.39 -15.51 -0.96
C ASN A 8 -0.87 -15.45 -1.83
N ILE A 9 -1.13 -14.27 -2.37
CA ILE A 9 -2.27 -13.89 -3.20
C ILE A 9 -1.72 -13.56 -4.58
N ASP A 10 -2.27 -14.20 -5.60
CA ASP A 10 -1.87 -13.95 -6.98
C ASP A 10 -2.11 -12.48 -7.36
N ASN A 11 -1.16 -11.91 -8.10
CA ASN A 11 -1.22 -10.53 -8.61
C ASN A 11 -1.24 -9.42 -7.54
N LEU A 12 -0.78 -9.71 -6.32
CA LEU A 12 -0.63 -8.69 -5.28
C LEU A 12 0.36 -7.60 -5.72
N LYS A 13 -0.10 -6.34 -5.73
CA LYS A 13 0.70 -5.18 -6.12
C LYS A 13 1.76 -4.80 -5.07
N SER A 14 2.40 -3.65 -5.27
CA SER A 14 3.41 -3.13 -4.35
C SER A 14 2.83 -2.91 -2.95
N GLU A 15 3.69 -3.15 -1.95
CA GLU A 15 3.37 -2.90 -0.55
C GLU A 15 3.15 -1.41 -0.32
N GLY A 16 2.17 -1.11 0.54
CA GLY A 16 1.77 0.24 0.93
C GLY A 16 2.12 0.58 2.36
N GLU A 17 1.90 1.84 2.69
CA GLU A 17 2.17 2.39 4.01
C GLU A 17 0.87 2.80 4.69
N VAL A 18 0.83 2.65 6.01
CA VAL A 18 -0.25 3.11 6.86
C VAL A 18 0.32 3.53 8.21
N THR A 19 -0.27 4.58 8.79
CA THR A 19 0.08 5.03 10.14
C THR A 19 -1.10 4.84 11.06
N PHE A 20 -0.92 4.09 12.15
CA PHE A 20 -1.91 4.02 13.22
C PHE A 20 -1.83 5.27 14.10
N LEU A 21 -2.97 5.91 14.33
CA LEU A 21 -3.05 7.22 14.98
C LEU A 21 -3.47 7.07 16.45
N GLU A 22 -4.66 6.52 16.68
CA GLU A 22 -5.25 6.40 18.01
C GLU A 22 -5.98 5.06 18.15
N SER A 23 -6.17 4.62 19.39
CA SER A 23 -6.96 3.43 19.69
C SER A 23 -7.68 3.54 21.03
N TYR A 24 -8.74 2.75 21.18
CA TYR A 24 -9.53 2.65 22.38
C TYR A 24 -9.95 1.20 22.63
N ARG A 25 -9.69 0.72 23.86
CA ARG A 25 -10.03 -0.62 24.33
C ARG A 25 -9.46 -1.77 23.48
N ILE A 26 -8.21 -1.62 23.05
CA ILE A 26 -7.42 -2.75 22.55
C ILE A 26 -6.82 -3.46 23.76
N VAL A 27 -7.06 -4.75 23.86
CA VAL A 27 -6.62 -5.60 24.98
C VAL A 27 -5.70 -6.69 24.41
N GLY A 28 -4.63 -7.03 25.13
CA GLY A 28 -3.65 -8.01 24.69
C GLY A 28 -2.23 -7.58 25.00
N THR A 29 -1.28 -8.42 24.64
CA THR A 29 0.17 -8.14 24.72
C THR A 29 0.67 -7.30 23.54
N GLY A 30 -0.05 -7.32 22.41
CA GLY A 30 0.27 -6.54 21.22
C GLY A 30 -0.38 -5.15 21.18
N SER A 31 0.38 -4.17 20.71
CA SER A 31 -0.09 -2.86 20.26
C SER A 31 -0.73 -2.96 18.88
N ILE A 32 -1.65 -2.05 18.54
CA ILE A 32 -2.18 -1.92 17.16
C ILE A 32 -1.04 -1.68 16.14
N LYS A 33 0.06 -1.05 16.59
CA LYS A 33 1.24 -0.80 15.76
C LYS A 33 1.96 -2.10 15.37
N ASP A 34 1.79 -3.15 16.15
CA ASP A 34 2.44 -4.44 15.92
C ASP A 34 1.79 -5.21 14.78
N LEU A 35 0.59 -4.79 14.32
CA LEU A 35 -0.06 -5.37 13.14
C LEU A 35 0.77 -5.25 11.85
N ILE A 36 1.74 -4.33 11.82
CA ILE A 36 2.54 -4.01 10.63
C ILE A 36 4.04 -3.97 10.93
N ASN A 37 4.44 -3.72 12.18
CA ASN A 37 5.84 -3.47 12.54
C ASN A 37 6.68 -4.71 12.91
N ASN A 38 6.18 -5.93 12.66
CA ASN A 38 6.97 -7.15 12.82
C ASN A 38 7.51 -7.40 14.25
N ASP A 39 6.95 -6.73 15.25
CA ASP A 39 7.33 -6.93 16.66
C ASP A 39 6.53 -8.14 17.19
N ILE A 40 7.00 -9.32 16.81
CA ILE A 40 6.41 -10.59 17.23
C ILE A 40 6.91 -10.85 18.66
N TYR A 41 6.07 -10.54 19.65
CA TYR A 41 6.30 -11.03 21.00
C TYR A 41 6.22 -12.57 20.99
N ASP A 42 7.24 -13.22 21.52
CA ASP A 42 7.42 -14.70 21.62
C ASP A 42 6.44 -15.34 22.64
N ASP A 43 5.59 -14.52 23.25
CA ASP A 43 4.58 -14.92 24.20
C ASP A 43 3.34 -15.36 23.42
N ASN A 44 2.79 -16.54 23.72
CA ASN A 44 1.70 -17.25 23.02
C ASN A 44 0.37 -16.49 22.76
N TRP A 45 0.32 -15.17 22.95
CA TRP A 45 -0.81 -14.27 22.72
C TRP A 45 -0.44 -13.29 21.60
N TYR A 46 -0.66 -13.70 20.35
CA TYR A 46 -0.34 -12.89 19.19
C TYR A 46 -1.56 -12.08 18.73
N GLY A 47 -1.39 -10.77 18.57
CA GLY A 47 -2.35 -9.89 17.89
C GLY A 47 -3.05 -8.84 18.76
N CYS A 48 -3.74 -7.93 18.07
CA CYS A 48 -4.62 -6.92 18.61
C CYS A 48 -6.01 -7.54 18.83
N TYR A 49 -6.34 -7.88 20.07
CA TYR A 49 -7.71 -8.27 20.44
C TYR A 49 -8.55 -7.04 20.80
N MET A 50 -9.72 -6.95 20.19
CA MET A 50 -10.67 -5.86 20.33
C MET A 50 -11.96 -6.40 20.92
N TYR A 51 -12.34 -5.88 22.09
CA TYR A 51 -13.44 -6.43 22.89
C TYR A 51 -14.78 -5.74 22.61
N GLY A 52 -15.80 -6.54 22.30
CA GLY A 52 -17.18 -6.09 22.08
C GLY A 52 -17.33 -5.07 20.96
N ASN A 53 -18.42 -4.31 20.99
CA ASN A 53 -18.79 -3.36 19.92
C ASN A 53 -18.40 -1.89 20.22
N THR A 54 -17.54 -1.68 21.22
CA THR A 54 -17.08 -0.32 21.63
C THR A 54 -15.61 -0.08 21.37
N SER A 55 -14.87 -1.13 20.98
CA SER A 55 -13.44 -1.04 20.68
C SER A 55 -13.23 -0.44 19.29
N TRP A 56 -12.22 0.42 19.16
CA TRP A 56 -11.93 1.08 17.90
C TRP A 56 -10.47 1.51 17.79
N PHE A 57 -10.02 1.76 16.57
CA PHE A 57 -8.76 2.45 16.28
C PHE A 57 -8.88 3.28 15.01
N THR A 58 -7.95 4.22 14.84
CA THR A 58 -7.83 5.06 13.66
C THR A 58 -6.49 4.86 12.97
N PHE A 59 -6.49 5.01 11.65
CA PHE A 59 -5.31 4.90 10.82
C PHE A 59 -5.39 5.84 9.63
N GLU A 60 -4.24 6.20 9.07
CA GLU A 60 -4.11 6.99 7.86
C GLU A 60 -3.43 6.17 6.77
N ILE A 61 -4.02 6.14 5.58
CA ILE A 61 -3.35 5.64 4.37
C ILE A 61 -3.01 6.80 3.45
N PHE A 62 -1.84 6.71 2.83
CA PHE A 62 -1.27 7.81 2.03
C PHE A 62 -1.56 7.69 0.54
N LYS A 63 -2.06 6.54 0.10
CA LYS A 63 -2.40 6.23 -1.29
C LYS A 63 -3.70 5.46 -1.36
N LYS A 64 -4.25 5.33 -2.57
CA LYS A 64 -5.37 4.41 -2.80
C LYS A 64 -4.89 2.97 -2.57
N SER A 65 -5.51 2.25 -1.65
CA SER A 65 -4.99 0.96 -1.18
C SER A 65 -6.09 -0.08 -0.90
N ASN A 66 -5.71 -1.35 -1.01
CA ASN A 66 -6.39 -2.45 -0.35
C ASN A 66 -5.70 -2.72 0.99
N ILE A 67 -6.45 -3.20 1.98
CA ILE A 67 -5.91 -3.71 3.24
C ILE A 67 -6.38 -5.15 3.39
N TYR A 68 -5.40 -6.04 3.48
CA TYR A 68 -5.58 -7.44 3.81
C TYR A 68 -5.32 -7.64 5.29
N SER A 69 -6.00 -8.61 5.89
CA SER A 69 -5.77 -8.99 7.27
C SER A 69 -5.69 -10.50 7.43
N TYR A 70 -4.93 -10.91 8.42
CA TYR A 70 -4.92 -12.25 8.97
C TYR A 70 -5.38 -12.18 10.43
N GLY A 71 -6.19 -13.14 10.86
CA GLY A 71 -6.61 -13.31 12.24
C GLY A 71 -6.41 -14.76 12.68
N ILE A 72 -6.19 -14.98 13.97
CA ILE A 72 -6.08 -16.32 14.56
C ILE A 72 -7.32 -16.66 15.37
N PRO A 73 -7.60 -17.95 15.64
CA PRO A 73 -8.64 -18.31 16.58
C PRO A 73 -8.26 -17.81 17.97
N TYR A 74 -9.10 -16.97 18.56
CA TYR A 74 -9.01 -16.66 19.99
C TYR A 74 -9.93 -17.63 20.76
N LYS A 75 -9.46 -18.17 21.88
CA LYS A 75 -10.28 -19.01 22.77
C LYS A 75 -10.47 -18.26 24.08
N GLY A 76 -11.28 -17.20 24.04
CA GLY A 76 -11.73 -16.52 25.25
C GLY A 76 -12.67 -17.43 26.05
N GLY A 77 -12.60 -17.37 27.38
CA GLY A 77 -13.46 -18.16 28.27
C GLY A 77 -14.96 -17.86 28.18
N SER A 78 -15.37 -16.87 27.37
CA SER A 78 -16.77 -16.46 27.18
C SER A 78 -17.55 -17.28 26.16
N GLY A 79 -16.89 -18.16 25.38
CA GLY A 79 -17.56 -19.00 24.38
C GLY A 79 -18.23 -18.25 23.23
N LYS A 80 -18.10 -16.92 23.15
CA LYS A 80 -18.59 -16.12 22.02
C LYS A 80 -17.63 -16.25 20.84
N GLY A 81 -18.18 -16.60 19.68
CA GLY A 81 -17.39 -16.78 18.46
C GLY A 81 -16.76 -15.47 18.01
N ILE A 82 -15.46 -15.49 17.75
CA ILE A 82 -14.76 -14.41 17.04
C ILE A 82 -15.22 -14.43 15.59
N GLY A 83 -15.40 -13.24 15.00
CA GLY A 83 -15.82 -13.14 13.61
C GLY A 83 -17.01 -12.22 13.34
N GLU A 84 -17.50 -11.48 14.34
CA GLU A 84 -18.68 -10.61 14.19
C GLU A 84 -18.48 -9.45 13.22
N GLY A 85 -17.23 -9.24 12.77
CA GLY A 85 -16.88 -8.29 11.74
C GLY A 85 -16.57 -6.90 12.30
N VAL A 86 -16.35 -5.98 11.37
CA VAL A 86 -16.07 -4.58 11.66
C VAL A 86 -16.91 -3.66 10.79
N ARG A 87 -16.92 -2.40 11.18
CA ARG A 87 -17.35 -1.29 10.35
C ARG A 87 -16.20 -0.30 10.24
N ILE A 88 -16.15 0.43 9.14
CA ILE A 88 -15.14 1.42 8.87
C ILE A 88 -15.83 2.76 8.56
N TYR A 89 -15.27 3.82 9.12
CA TYR A 89 -15.66 5.20 8.90
C TYR A 89 -14.52 5.94 8.22
N LYS A 90 -14.84 6.92 7.38
CA LYS A 90 -13.86 7.83 6.76
C LYS A 90 -14.00 9.21 7.40
N LYS A 91 -12.86 9.85 7.71
CA LYS A 91 -12.83 11.22 8.23
C LYS A 91 -13.11 12.21 7.08
N VAL A 92 -14.12 13.06 7.23
CA VAL A 92 -14.51 14.12 6.29
C VAL A 92 -14.86 15.35 7.11
N ASN A 93 -14.17 16.48 6.88
CA ASN A 93 -14.38 17.74 7.63
C ASN A 93 -14.38 17.55 9.15
N ASP A 94 -13.39 16.82 9.66
CA ASP A 94 -13.24 16.46 11.07
C ASP A 94 -14.28 15.52 11.69
N GLU A 95 -15.24 15.04 10.91
CA GLU A 95 -16.23 14.06 11.35
C GLU A 95 -15.97 12.67 10.74
N PHE A 96 -16.24 11.61 11.51
CA PHE A 96 -16.17 10.24 11.00
C PHE A 96 -17.52 9.82 10.44
N ILE A 97 -17.60 9.70 9.12
CA ILE A 97 -18.80 9.28 8.39
C ILE A 97 -18.69 7.78 8.08
N LEU A 98 -19.77 7.03 8.30
CA LEU A 98 -19.79 5.59 8.02
C LEU A 98 -19.46 5.35 6.54
N PHE A 99 -18.42 4.57 6.28
CA PHE A 99 -17.96 4.26 4.94
C PHE A 99 -18.45 2.88 4.49
N LYS A 100 -18.26 1.85 5.32
CA LYS A 100 -18.79 0.50 5.11
C LYS A 100 -19.13 -0.13 6.46
N ASP A 101 -20.19 -0.94 6.51
CA ASP A 101 -20.67 -1.63 7.71
C ASP A 101 -20.67 -3.16 7.49
N LYS A 102 -20.63 -3.93 8.58
CA LYS A 102 -20.74 -5.41 8.57
C LYS A 102 -19.72 -6.11 7.66
N ILE A 103 -18.48 -5.63 7.68
CA ILE A 103 -17.37 -6.27 7.00
C ILE A 103 -16.99 -7.53 7.78
N PRO A 104 -17.14 -8.73 7.19
CA PRO A 104 -16.82 -9.97 7.89
C PRO A 104 -15.31 -10.09 8.11
N THR A 105 -14.93 -10.63 9.26
CA THR A 105 -13.54 -11.00 9.56
C THR A 105 -13.38 -12.51 9.44
N LYS A 106 -12.20 -12.97 9.04
CA LYS A 106 -11.89 -14.39 8.94
C LYS A 106 -10.72 -14.78 9.84
N ILE A 107 -10.58 -16.10 10.04
CA ILE A 107 -9.60 -16.70 10.93
C ILE A 107 -8.84 -17.79 10.16
N GLY A 108 -7.52 -17.83 10.35
CA GLY A 108 -6.66 -18.88 9.78
C GLY A 108 -6.31 -18.69 8.31
N GLU A 109 -6.76 -17.61 7.67
CA GLU A 109 -6.44 -17.27 6.29
C GLU A 109 -6.30 -15.75 6.11
N TRP A 110 -5.55 -15.35 5.08
CA TRP A 110 -5.51 -13.96 4.60
C TRP A 110 -6.83 -13.63 3.89
N TYR A 111 -7.39 -12.46 4.18
CA TYR A 111 -8.60 -12.00 3.51
C TYR A 111 -8.54 -10.49 3.27
N LEU A 112 -9.21 -10.07 2.20
CA LEU A 112 -9.39 -8.65 1.89
C LEU A 112 -10.34 -8.04 2.93
N LEU A 113 -9.79 -7.24 3.84
CA LEU A 113 -10.57 -6.58 4.89
C LEU A 113 -11.17 -5.27 4.34
N PHE A 114 -10.36 -4.44 3.68
CA PHE A 114 -10.81 -3.19 3.09
C PHE A 114 -10.39 -3.09 1.62
N GLU A 115 -11.36 -2.96 0.73
CA GLU A 115 -11.12 -2.79 -0.70
C GLU A 115 -11.17 -1.30 -1.11
N LYS A 116 -10.18 -0.88 -1.91
CA LYS A 116 -10.14 0.40 -2.64
C LYS A 116 -10.39 1.61 -1.74
N LEU A 117 -9.73 1.66 -0.59
CA LEU A 117 -9.73 2.85 0.24
C LEU A 117 -8.96 3.95 -0.48
N ASP A 118 -9.54 5.13 -0.61
CA ASP A 118 -8.80 6.30 -1.09
C ASP A 118 -7.92 6.86 0.04
N LYS A 119 -6.89 7.65 -0.30
CA LYS A 119 -6.08 8.38 0.68
C LYS A 119 -6.95 9.07 1.75
N GLY A 120 -6.53 8.99 3.01
CA GLY A 120 -7.16 9.68 4.12
C GLY A 120 -7.13 8.92 5.44
N VAL A 121 -7.86 9.47 6.42
CA VAL A 121 -7.96 8.93 7.78
C VAL A 121 -9.24 8.12 7.94
N TYR A 122 -9.11 6.94 8.52
CA TYR A 122 -10.17 5.98 8.73
C TYR A 122 -10.27 5.59 10.21
N LYS A 123 -11.47 5.20 10.63
CA LYS A 123 -11.74 4.60 11.94
C LYS A 123 -12.37 3.23 11.76
N VAL A 124 -11.79 2.21 12.37
CA VAL A 124 -12.38 0.87 12.44
C VAL A 124 -13.06 0.71 13.79
N MET A 125 -14.30 0.26 13.78
CA MET A 125 -15.02 -0.15 14.99
C MET A 125 -15.43 -1.61 14.85
N THR A 126 -15.29 -2.36 15.92
CA THR A 126 -15.73 -3.75 15.95
C THR A 126 -17.23 -3.87 16.12
N LEU A 127 -17.81 -4.93 15.57
CA LEU A 127 -19.21 -5.31 15.79
C LEU A 127 -19.38 -6.26 16.97
N GLY A 128 -18.28 -6.91 17.39
CA GLY A 128 -18.16 -7.80 18.52
C GLY A 128 -16.68 -8.11 18.76
N ASP A 129 -16.39 -9.29 19.30
CA ASP A 129 -15.01 -9.68 19.56
C ASP A 129 -14.26 -9.99 18.25
N VAL A 130 -13.14 -9.29 18.02
CA VAL A 130 -12.29 -9.45 16.83
C VAL A 130 -10.83 -9.52 17.26
N ILE A 131 -10.04 -10.34 16.57
CA ILE A 131 -8.58 -10.36 16.72
C ILE A 131 -7.93 -10.17 15.36
N PHE A 132 -7.09 -9.16 15.26
CA PHE A 132 -6.20 -8.95 14.11
C PHE A 132 -4.80 -9.34 14.53
N THR A 133 -4.11 -10.10 13.69
CA THR A 133 -2.74 -10.49 13.99
C THR A 133 -1.75 -9.85 13.03
N GLU A 134 -2.12 -9.78 11.75
CA GLU A 134 -1.30 -9.14 10.71
C GLU A 134 -2.19 -8.34 9.77
N TRP A 135 -1.67 -7.20 9.32
CA TRP A 135 -2.20 -6.40 8.23
C TRP A 135 -1.17 -6.31 7.10
N TYR A 136 -1.64 -6.36 5.86
CA TYR A 136 -0.84 -6.04 4.68
C TYR A 136 -1.55 -4.97 3.87
N VAL A 137 -0.86 -3.88 3.57
CA VAL A 137 -1.39 -2.79 2.75
C VAL A 137 -0.88 -2.99 1.34
N GLU A 138 -1.79 -3.06 0.37
CA GLU A 138 -1.47 -3.12 -1.05
C GLU A 138 -1.77 -1.75 -1.67
N ASN A 139 -0.78 -1.14 -2.30
CA ASN A 139 -0.98 0.08 -3.09
C ASN A 139 -1.66 -0.24 -4.42
N LEU A 140 -2.80 0.38 -4.67
CA LEU A 140 -3.55 0.20 -5.91
C LEU A 140 -3.15 1.17 -7.02
N GLN A 141 -2.64 2.34 -6.65
CA GLN A 141 -1.95 3.22 -7.58
C GLN A 141 -0.57 2.64 -7.87
N ASN A 142 -0.29 2.38 -9.15
CA ASN A 142 1.04 2.01 -9.57
C ASN A 142 1.98 3.20 -9.30
N GLU A 143 3.15 2.91 -8.76
CA GLU A 143 4.16 3.93 -8.59
C GLU A 143 4.64 4.36 -9.97
N LYS A 144 4.48 5.64 -10.30
CA LYS A 144 4.96 6.20 -11.54
C LYS A 144 6.37 6.72 -11.36
N TYR A 145 7.24 6.39 -12.28
CA TYR A 145 8.64 6.78 -12.29
C TYR A 145 8.95 7.60 -13.54
N LEU A 146 9.88 8.52 -13.38
CA LEU A 146 10.58 9.20 -14.46
C LEU A 146 12.09 8.99 -14.24
N ILE A 147 12.87 9.11 -15.31
CA ILE A 147 14.32 9.11 -15.22
C ILE A 147 14.79 10.55 -15.28
N LYS A 148 15.80 10.90 -14.49
CA LYS A 148 16.48 12.18 -14.59
C LYS A 148 17.96 11.96 -14.88
N GLN A 149 18.47 12.63 -15.91
CA GLN A 149 19.88 12.64 -16.27
C GLN A 149 20.24 14.01 -16.84
N ASN A 150 21.36 14.59 -16.41
CA ASN A 150 21.86 15.88 -16.91
C ASN A 150 20.81 17.03 -16.88
N ASN A 151 20.09 17.15 -15.76
CA ASN A 151 18.99 18.13 -15.55
C ASN A 151 17.79 18.01 -16.51
N GLN A 152 17.68 16.90 -17.25
CA GLN A 152 16.52 16.59 -18.07
C GLN A 152 15.79 15.37 -17.52
N TYR A 153 14.49 15.34 -17.78
CA TYR A 153 13.63 14.20 -17.42
C TYR A 153 13.30 13.40 -18.67
N TYR A 154 13.18 12.10 -18.48
CA TYR A 154 12.92 11.12 -19.53
C TYR A 154 11.90 10.10 -19.04
N THR A 155 11.30 9.42 -20.00
CA THR A 155 10.53 8.20 -19.78
C THR A 155 11.04 7.11 -20.70
N ILE A 156 10.83 5.86 -20.30
CA ILE A 156 11.13 4.69 -21.12
C ILE A 156 9.95 4.20 -21.94
N LYS A 157 8.83 4.94 -21.92
CA LYS A 157 7.67 4.62 -22.75
C LYS A 157 8.07 4.62 -24.25
N PRO A 158 7.71 3.58 -25.03
CA PRO A 158 8.10 3.46 -26.43
C PRO A 158 7.80 4.69 -27.29
N GLU A 159 6.66 5.36 -27.04
CA GLU A 159 6.23 6.57 -27.77
C GLU A 159 7.17 7.77 -27.59
N ASN A 160 8.05 7.75 -26.58
CA ASN A 160 9.07 8.78 -26.34
C ASN A 160 10.46 8.38 -26.86
N TYR A 161 10.57 7.25 -27.55
CA TYR A 161 11.81 6.77 -28.16
C TYR A 161 11.82 7.06 -29.67
N SER A 162 12.84 7.77 -30.13
CA SER A 162 13.03 8.04 -31.56
C SER A 162 14.51 8.18 -31.91
N ASN A 163 14.87 7.84 -33.14
CA ASN A 163 16.25 7.97 -33.65
C ASN A 163 17.31 7.35 -32.72
N GLY A 164 17.01 6.19 -32.13
CA GLY A 164 17.95 5.44 -31.30
C GLY A 164 18.07 5.94 -29.84
N LYS A 165 17.27 6.92 -29.40
CA LYS A 165 17.38 7.58 -28.10
C LYS A 165 16.03 7.93 -27.48
N PHE A 166 15.98 8.02 -26.16
CA PHE A 166 14.83 8.61 -25.45
C PHE A 166 14.87 10.14 -25.56
N THR A 167 13.71 10.73 -25.79
CA THR A 167 13.56 12.18 -25.97
C THR A 167 13.37 12.84 -24.60
N PRO A 168 14.06 13.96 -24.31
CA PRO A 168 13.79 14.75 -23.10
C PRO A 168 12.32 15.19 -23.05
N LEU A 169 11.73 15.12 -21.86
CA LEU A 169 10.34 15.51 -21.61
C LEU A 169 10.21 17.03 -21.49
N SER A 170 9.11 17.55 -22.03
CA SER A 170 8.64 18.90 -21.73
C SER A 170 7.67 18.82 -20.56
N LEU A 171 8.12 19.24 -19.38
CA LEU A 171 7.32 19.16 -18.15
C LEU A 171 6.31 20.30 -18.07
N THR A 172 5.11 19.98 -17.64
CA THR A 172 4.08 20.96 -17.30
C THR A 172 4.33 21.61 -15.94
N GLY A 173 5.01 20.91 -15.02
CA GLY A 173 5.34 21.38 -13.67
C GLY A 173 6.50 22.38 -13.57
N GLY A 174 7.10 22.80 -14.69
CA GLY A 174 8.31 23.64 -14.70
C GLY A 174 9.59 22.84 -14.46
N ASP A 175 10.42 23.26 -13.50
CA ASP A 175 11.74 22.66 -13.24
C ASP A 175 11.68 21.26 -12.60
N LYS A 176 10.51 20.85 -12.08
CA LYS A 176 10.28 19.56 -11.45
C LYS A 176 8.95 18.96 -11.94
N PRO A 177 8.87 17.64 -12.16
CA PRO A 177 7.63 16.97 -12.54
C PRO A 177 6.54 17.17 -11.49
N ASN A 178 5.31 17.47 -11.95
CA ASN A 178 4.11 17.45 -11.13
C ASN A 178 3.33 16.12 -11.34
N ALA A 179 2.19 15.96 -10.66
CA ALA A 179 1.36 14.76 -10.81
C ALA A 179 0.93 14.49 -12.27
N SER A 180 0.56 15.53 -13.02
CA SER A 180 0.16 15.42 -14.44
C SER A 180 1.30 14.91 -15.32
N ASP A 181 2.54 15.30 -15.04
CA ASP A 181 3.72 14.80 -15.78
C ASP A 181 3.92 13.30 -15.54
N TYR A 182 3.69 12.82 -14.32
CA TYR A 182 3.76 11.39 -14.00
C TYR A 182 2.60 10.58 -14.58
N GLU A 183 1.39 11.12 -14.60
CA GLU A 183 0.25 10.47 -15.26
C GLU A 183 0.51 10.32 -16.76
N THR A 184 1.05 11.38 -17.38
CA THR A 184 1.30 11.43 -18.83
C THR A 184 2.50 10.59 -19.22
N TYR A 185 3.65 10.77 -18.56
CA TYR A 185 4.93 10.20 -18.99
C TYR A 185 5.43 9.07 -18.08
N GLY A 186 4.91 8.92 -16.87
CA GLY A 186 5.45 7.98 -15.90
C GLY A 186 5.27 6.51 -16.31
N PHE A 187 6.31 5.70 -16.08
CA PHE A 187 6.28 4.25 -16.23
C PHE A 187 6.12 3.57 -14.86
N ASP A 188 5.61 2.35 -14.84
CA ASP A 188 5.06 1.72 -13.61
C ASP A 188 6.04 0.84 -12.84
N ASP A 189 7.15 0.43 -13.45
CA ASP A 189 8.08 -0.54 -12.87
C ASP A 189 9.53 -0.21 -13.24
N VAL A 190 10.36 -0.01 -12.21
CA VAL A 190 11.81 0.24 -12.35
C VAL A 190 12.53 -0.94 -12.98
N ASN A 191 12.05 -2.17 -12.81
CA ASN A 191 12.68 -3.36 -13.40
C ASN A 191 12.66 -3.35 -14.93
N LEU A 192 11.77 -2.57 -15.54
CA LEU A 192 11.73 -2.38 -16.98
C LEU A 192 13.01 -1.75 -17.54
N LEU A 193 13.80 -1.03 -16.72
CA LEU A 193 15.08 -0.46 -17.14
C LEU A 193 16.09 -1.52 -17.58
N THR A 194 16.01 -2.71 -16.99
CA THR A 194 16.93 -3.84 -17.21
C THR A 194 16.30 -4.97 -18.00
N GLN A 195 15.08 -4.79 -18.53
CA GLN A 195 14.41 -5.76 -19.38
C GLN A 195 14.51 -5.31 -20.85
N ASN A 196 14.63 -6.28 -21.76
CA ASN A 196 14.59 -5.98 -23.18
C ASN A 196 13.21 -5.44 -23.57
N MET A 197 13.19 -4.32 -24.30
CA MET A 197 12.02 -3.80 -24.99
C MET A 197 12.28 -3.77 -26.50
N THR A 198 11.22 -3.81 -27.30
CA THR A 198 11.31 -3.67 -28.76
C THR A 198 10.54 -2.42 -29.20
N VAL A 199 11.20 -1.52 -29.92
CA VAL A 199 10.59 -0.34 -30.54
C VAL A 199 10.91 -0.35 -32.03
N GLY A 200 9.90 -0.53 -32.87
CA GLY A 200 10.10 -0.76 -34.30
C GLY A 200 10.86 -2.07 -34.54
N THR A 201 12.04 -1.99 -35.15
CA THR A 201 12.92 -3.15 -35.43
C THR A 201 14.05 -3.30 -34.42
N GLU A 202 14.15 -2.40 -33.44
CA GLU A 202 15.25 -2.38 -32.48
C GLU A 202 14.83 -3.04 -31.16
N THR A 203 15.65 -3.95 -30.66
CA THR A 203 15.49 -4.58 -29.34
C THR A 203 16.68 -4.22 -28.46
N PHE A 204 16.42 -3.65 -27.28
CA PHE A 204 17.44 -3.15 -26.37
C PHE A 204 16.94 -3.10 -24.92
N MET A 205 17.85 -2.99 -23.95
CA MET A 205 17.50 -2.62 -22.58
C MET A 205 17.46 -1.09 -22.46
N PRO A 206 16.40 -0.47 -21.90
CA PRO A 206 16.30 0.99 -21.80
C PRO A 206 17.51 1.65 -21.15
N LEU A 207 18.10 1.01 -20.14
CA LEU A 207 19.27 1.52 -19.43
C LEU A 207 20.48 1.75 -20.37
N ASP A 208 20.61 0.96 -21.44
CA ASP A 208 21.71 1.12 -22.41
C ASP A 208 21.59 2.37 -23.28
N LYS A 209 20.43 3.04 -23.26
CA LYS A 209 20.17 4.26 -24.04
C LYS A 209 20.52 5.55 -23.32
N PHE A 210 20.93 5.47 -22.05
CA PHE A 210 21.36 6.60 -21.25
C PHE A 210 22.88 6.71 -21.19
N ASP A 211 23.38 7.92 -20.94
CA ASP A 211 24.82 8.18 -20.85
C ASP A 211 25.40 7.56 -19.58
N LYS A 212 26.17 6.47 -19.72
CA LYS A 212 26.79 5.76 -18.59
C LYS A 212 27.85 6.59 -17.86
N SER A 213 28.31 7.70 -18.44
CA SER A 213 29.25 8.63 -17.80
C SER A 213 28.57 9.65 -16.88
N LYS A 214 27.24 9.69 -16.86
CA LYS A 214 26.45 10.63 -16.05
C LYS A 214 25.58 9.86 -15.05
N PRO A 215 25.35 10.43 -13.85
CA PRO A 215 24.43 9.84 -12.90
C PRO A 215 23.03 9.77 -13.51
N LEU A 216 22.38 8.63 -13.32
CA LEU A 216 20.99 8.40 -13.67
C LEU A 216 20.21 8.31 -12.36
N GLU A 217 19.24 9.20 -12.20
CA GLU A 217 18.37 9.28 -11.03
C GLU A 217 16.99 8.71 -11.40
N ILE A 218 16.45 7.80 -10.57
CA ILE A 218 15.05 7.38 -10.67
C ILE A 218 14.23 8.35 -9.82
N TYR A 219 13.33 9.07 -10.46
CA TYR A 219 12.52 10.10 -9.86
C TYR A 219 11.08 9.58 -9.70
N LYS A 220 10.70 9.22 -8.47
CA LYS A 220 9.39 8.62 -8.13
C LYS A 220 8.32 9.69 -7.94
N CYS A 221 7.09 9.43 -8.39
CA CYS A 221 5.94 10.28 -8.08
C CYS A 221 5.67 10.26 -6.58
N ILE A 222 5.82 11.41 -5.93
CA ILE A 222 5.46 11.61 -4.53
C ILE A 222 4.18 12.46 -4.53
N GLU A 223 3.02 11.82 -4.61
CA GLU A 223 1.75 12.51 -4.30
C GLU A 223 1.75 12.84 -2.81
N LYS A 224 2.00 14.11 -2.47
CA LYS A 224 1.86 14.62 -1.10
C LYS A 224 0.40 14.87 -0.73
#